data_AF-A0A3N5TP97-F1
#
_entry.id   AF-A0A3N5TP97-F1
#
_cell.length_a   1.000
_cell.length_b   1.000
_cell.length_c   1.000
_cell.angle_alpha   90.00
_cell.angle_beta   90.00
_cell.angle_gamma   90.00
#
_symmetry.space_group_name_H-M   'P 1'
#
loop_
_entity.id
_entity.type
_entity.pdbx_description
1 polymer ?
#
loop_
_entity_poly.entity_id
_entity_poly.type
_entity_poly.pdbx_seq_one_letter_code
_entity_poly.pdbx_strand_id
1 'polypeptide(L)'
;LSARVYLVSPEVAAASAIAGVATDPRVLGQPPAIHPFEVFPVDDKMIVPPLPMDQAEKGELIRGPNIKPLPLKGPMGQRLSGQVLIKLGDNISTDDILPAGAKVLPFRSNIPAISEFTFVNSDPSFVRRAKELGGGFIVGGINYGQGSSREHAAIAPMYLGIQAVIAKSFARIHLANLINFGILPLTFKDEGDYQGIDPGDEIEIEVGDLRDGVALINKAKGRTISLVVPLNEREREIVRDGGALSHVKRRMEGERMA
;
A
#
# COMPACT_ATOMS: atom_id res chain seq x y z
N LEU A 1 -2.89 21.37 11.94
CA LEU A 1 -2.49 21.00 13.32
C LEU A 1 -1.05 20.51 13.27
N SER A 2 -0.09 21.31 13.77
CA SER A 2 1.34 20.94 13.82
C SER A 2 1.71 20.47 15.23
N ALA A 3 1.39 19.22 15.56
CA ALA A 3 1.88 18.61 16.79
C ALA A 3 3.36 18.25 16.61
N ARG A 4 4.22 18.64 17.57
CA ARG A 4 5.61 18.18 17.64
C ARG A 4 5.64 16.88 18.46
N VAL A 5 5.87 15.75 17.79
CA VAL A 5 5.89 14.41 18.40
C VAL A 5 7.32 13.91 18.45
N TYR A 6 7.74 13.41 19.61
CA TYR A 6 9.09 12.88 19.84
C TYR A 6 8.98 11.46 20.39
N LEU A 7 9.72 10.52 19.78
CA LEU A 7 9.87 9.18 20.32
C LEU A 7 10.97 9.18 21.39
N VAL A 8 10.64 8.74 22.59
CA VAL A 8 11.54 8.70 23.74
C VAL A 8 11.35 7.37 24.49
N SER A 9 12.28 7.05 25.40
CA SER A 9 12.11 5.89 26.27
C SER A 9 10.96 6.11 27.28
N PRO A 10 10.37 5.04 27.85
CA PRO A 10 9.31 5.17 28.86
C PRO A 10 9.70 6.04 30.06
N GLU A 11 10.96 6.00 30.49
CA GLU A 11 11.48 6.78 31.61
C GLU A 11 11.49 8.28 31.30
N VAL A 12 11.98 8.66 30.11
CA VAL A 12 11.95 10.06 29.65
C VAL A 12 10.51 10.54 29.49
N ALA A 13 9.61 9.69 28.98
CA ALA A 13 8.19 10.01 28.85
C ALA A 13 7.55 10.28 30.23
N ALA A 14 7.81 9.40 31.21
CA ALA A 14 7.31 9.54 32.57
C ALA A 14 7.85 10.82 33.25
N ALA A 15 9.17 11.04 33.19
CA ALA A 15 9.78 12.23 33.77
C ALA A 15 9.26 13.53 33.12
N SER A 16 9.14 13.54 31.79
CA SER A 16 8.62 14.70 31.07
C SER A 16 7.14 14.95 31.34
N ALA A 17 6.34 13.89 31.52
CA ALA A 17 4.93 14.01 31.88
C ALA A 17 4.73 14.60 33.27
N ILE A 18 5.58 14.24 34.23
CA ILE A 18 5.57 14.81 35.59
C ILE A 18 6.02 16.28 35.57
N ALA A 19 7.11 16.59 34.85
CA ALA A 19 7.71 17.92 34.83
C ALA A 19 6.98 18.92 33.91
N GLY A 20 6.13 18.44 33.00
CA GLY A 20 5.45 19.26 31.98
C GLY A 20 6.37 19.79 30.86
N VAL A 21 7.65 19.39 30.87
CA VAL A 21 8.67 19.77 29.89
C VAL A 21 9.58 18.58 29.60
N ALA A 22 10.26 18.57 28.44
CA ALA A 22 11.22 17.52 28.11
C ALA A 22 12.31 17.44 29.20
N THR A 23 12.38 16.32 29.91
CA THR A 23 13.13 16.19 31.15
C THR A 23 14.01 14.94 31.14
N ASP A 24 15.26 15.10 31.57
CA ASP A 24 16.18 14.00 31.81
C ASP A 24 15.69 13.16 33.01
N PRO A 25 15.38 11.87 32.84
CA PRO A 25 14.83 11.05 33.92
C PRO A 25 15.77 10.91 35.12
N ARG A 26 17.07 11.16 34.95
CA ARG A 26 18.06 11.09 36.05
C ARG A 26 17.85 12.16 37.12
N VAL A 27 17.10 13.23 36.83
CA VAL A 27 16.75 14.25 37.83
C VAL A 27 15.74 13.74 38.86
N LEU A 28 15.05 12.63 38.57
CA LEU A 28 14.12 11.98 39.50
C LEU A 28 14.83 11.16 40.59
N GLY A 29 16.16 11.07 40.55
CA GLY A 29 16.97 10.32 41.50
C GLY A 29 17.29 8.90 41.04
N GLN A 30 17.56 8.03 42.00
CA GLN A 30 17.92 6.64 41.71
C GLN A 30 16.70 5.85 41.22
N PRO A 31 16.85 5.01 40.18
CA PRO A 31 15.76 4.16 39.71
C PRO A 31 15.32 3.19 40.83
N PRO A 32 14.03 2.85 40.90
CA PRO A 32 13.55 1.87 41.87
C PRO A 32 14.18 0.50 41.59
N ALA A 33 14.39 -0.29 42.65
CA ALA A 33 14.81 -1.67 42.51
C ALA A 33 13.64 -2.48 41.91
N ILE A 34 13.83 -2.99 40.69
CA ILE A 34 12.86 -3.87 40.03
C ILE A 34 13.25 -5.31 40.36
N HIS A 35 12.36 -6.02 41.04
CA HIS A 35 12.50 -7.46 41.27
C HIS A 35 11.71 -8.20 40.18
N PRO A 36 12.32 -9.15 39.45
CA PRO A 36 11.58 -9.96 38.49
C PRO A 36 10.52 -10.77 39.22
N PHE A 37 9.37 -10.95 38.59
CA PHE A 37 8.37 -11.89 39.10
C PHE A 37 8.96 -13.31 39.10
N GLU A 38 8.81 -14.03 40.21
CA GLU A 38 9.19 -15.46 40.29
C GLU A 38 8.32 -16.31 39.37
N VAL A 39 7.07 -15.88 39.15
CA VAL A 39 6.09 -16.50 38.26
C VAL A 39 5.36 -15.41 37.48
N PHE A 40 5.30 -15.56 36.16
CA PHE A 40 4.45 -14.71 35.31
C PHE A 40 3.04 -15.32 35.26
N PRO A 41 2.00 -14.63 35.75
CA PRO A 41 0.64 -15.14 35.66
C PRO A 41 0.22 -15.25 34.19
N VAL A 42 -0.28 -16.42 33.79
CA VAL A 42 -0.85 -16.63 32.47
C VAL A 42 -2.36 -16.41 32.56
N ASP A 43 -2.90 -15.49 31.76
CA ASP A 43 -4.33 -15.30 31.57
C ASP A 43 -4.67 -15.50 30.09
N ASP A 44 -5.25 -16.66 29.78
CA ASP A 44 -5.66 -17.09 28.45
C ASP A 44 -7.17 -16.94 28.21
N LYS A 45 -7.91 -16.28 29.10
CA LYS A 45 -9.38 -16.14 29.00
C LYS A 45 -9.86 -15.45 27.72
N MET A 46 -8.99 -14.64 27.10
CA MET A 46 -9.28 -13.95 25.83
C MET A 46 -8.82 -14.74 24.60
N ILE A 47 -8.25 -15.95 24.78
CA ILE A 47 -7.86 -16.85 23.71
C ILE A 47 -9.05 -17.75 23.38
N VAL A 48 -9.59 -17.59 22.17
CA VAL A 48 -10.63 -18.48 21.65
C VAL A 48 -9.95 -19.57 20.81
N PRO A 49 -10.01 -20.85 21.21
CA PRO A 49 -9.43 -21.92 20.41
C PRO A 49 -10.23 -22.14 19.12
N PRO A 50 -9.59 -22.65 18.04
CA PRO A 50 -10.32 -23.05 16.85
C PRO A 50 -11.30 -24.18 17.17
N LEU A 51 -12.37 -24.29 16.38
CA LEU A 51 -13.28 -25.42 16.47
C LEU A 51 -12.54 -26.73 16.14
N PRO A 52 -12.94 -27.86 16.74
CA PRO A 52 -12.54 -29.19 16.28
C PRO A 52 -12.82 -29.38 14.78
N MET A 53 -11.98 -30.11 14.07
CA MET A 53 -12.01 -30.21 12.59
C MET A 53 -13.38 -30.65 12.05
N ASP A 54 -14.04 -31.62 12.69
CA ASP A 54 -15.35 -32.15 12.32
C ASP A 54 -16.50 -31.12 12.45
N GLN A 55 -16.30 -30.11 13.29
CA GLN A 55 -17.21 -28.97 13.46
C GLN A 55 -16.82 -27.81 12.53
N ALA A 56 -15.51 -27.57 12.37
CA ALA A 56 -14.99 -26.50 11.52
C ALA A 56 -15.42 -26.67 10.06
N GLU A 57 -15.42 -27.90 9.52
CA GLU A 57 -15.89 -28.19 8.15
C GLU A 57 -17.36 -27.85 7.92
N LYS A 58 -18.18 -27.86 8.98
CA LYS A 58 -19.62 -27.57 8.94
C LYS A 58 -19.93 -26.12 9.33
N GLY A 59 -18.93 -25.35 9.75
CA GLY A 59 -19.10 -23.99 10.21
C GLY A 59 -19.47 -23.04 9.08
N GLU A 60 -20.42 -22.13 9.34
CA GLU A 60 -20.77 -21.07 8.40
C GLU A 60 -19.88 -19.84 8.65
N LEU A 61 -19.33 -19.26 7.58
CA LEU A 61 -18.57 -18.03 7.67
C LEU A 61 -19.52 -16.81 7.77
N ILE A 62 -19.67 -16.29 8.99
CA ILE A 62 -20.48 -15.09 9.24
C ILE A 62 -19.75 -13.86 8.72
N ARG A 63 -20.39 -13.10 7.83
CA ARG A 63 -19.86 -11.85 7.27
C ARG A 63 -20.75 -10.67 7.66
N GLY A 64 -20.20 -9.73 8.43
CA GLY A 64 -20.88 -8.47 8.72
C GLY A 64 -21.00 -7.56 7.48
N PRO A 65 -21.74 -6.45 7.56
CA PRO A 65 -22.00 -5.56 6.43
C PRO A 65 -20.74 -4.97 5.78
N ASN A 66 -19.68 -4.81 6.56
CA ASN A 66 -18.36 -4.31 6.12
C ASN A 66 -17.36 -5.41 5.75
N ILE A 67 -17.80 -6.66 5.60
CA ILE A 67 -16.98 -7.74 5.05
C ILE A 67 -17.49 -8.02 3.64
N LYS A 68 -16.78 -7.47 2.65
CA LYS A 68 -17.11 -7.65 1.22
C LYS A 68 -16.14 -8.63 0.57
N PRO A 69 -16.54 -9.28 -0.54
CA PRO A 69 -15.59 -10.05 -1.35
C PRO A 69 -14.41 -9.17 -1.76
N LEU A 70 -13.21 -9.77 -1.76
CA LEU A 70 -12.01 -9.08 -2.20
C LEU A 70 -12.08 -8.87 -3.73
N PRO A 71 -11.89 -7.64 -4.22
CA PRO A 71 -11.82 -7.40 -5.66
C PRO A 71 -10.56 -8.04 -6.23
N LEU A 72 -10.68 -8.67 -7.40
CA LEU A 72 -9.56 -9.22 -8.15
C LEU A 72 -9.36 -8.42 -9.43
N LYS A 73 -8.11 -8.11 -9.74
CA LYS A 73 -7.73 -7.49 -11.01
C LYS A 73 -7.52 -8.59 -12.06
N GLY A 74 -7.98 -8.33 -13.27
CA GLY A 74 -7.74 -9.21 -14.42
C GLY A 74 -6.30 -9.10 -14.94
N PRO A 75 -5.95 -9.91 -15.97
CA PRO A 75 -4.62 -9.87 -16.56
C PRO A 75 -4.27 -8.49 -17.13
N MET A 76 -2.99 -8.16 -17.04
CA MET A 76 -2.42 -6.95 -17.62
C MET A 76 -2.44 -7.03 -19.15
N GLY A 77 -2.88 -5.96 -19.80
CA GLY A 77 -2.78 -5.81 -21.25
C GLY A 77 -1.34 -5.57 -21.72
N GLN A 78 -1.11 -5.73 -23.01
CA GLN A 78 0.21 -5.46 -23.64
C GLN A 78 0.55 -3.95 -23.68
N ARG A 79 -0.45 -3.10 -23.54
CA ARG A 79 -0.34 -1.65 -23.52
C ARG A 79 -1.22 -1.09 -22.41
N LEU A 80 -0.67 -0.18 -21.63
CA LEU A 80 -1.39 0.61 -20.62
C LEU A 80 -1.50 2.04 -21.13
N SER A 81 -2.70 2.62 -21.07
CA SER A 81 -2.93 4.00 -21.50
C SER A 81 -3.97 4.68 -20.63
N GLY A 82 -3.80 5.98 -20.44
CA GLY A 82 -4.63 6.75 -19.51
C GLY A 82 -3.93 8.02 -19.05
N GLN A 83 -4.52 8.72 -18.10
CA GLN A 83 -3.98 9.97 -17.57
C GLN A 83 -3.19 9.76 -16.29
N VAL A 84 -2.21 10.64 -16.06
CA VAL A 84 -1.56 10.78 -14.76
C VAL A 84 -2.55 11.45 -13.80
N LEU A 85 -3.05 10.70 -12.84
CA LEU A 85 -4.09 11.18 -11.93
C LEU A 85 -3.52 12.06 -10.83
N ILE A 86 -2.29 11.81 -10.40
CA ILE A 86 -1.62 12.58 -9.35
C ILE A 86 -0.10 12.46 -9.48
N LYS A 87 0.59 13.55 -9.16
CA LYS A 87 2.04 13.62 -9.04
C LYS A 87 2.38 14.01 -7.61
N LEU A 88 3.19 13.19 -6.96
CA LEU A 88 3.53 13.30 -5.56
C LEU A 88 5.03 13.47 -5.37
N GLY A 89 5.43 14.12 -4.27
CA GLY A 89 6.82 14.34 -3.91
C GLY A 89 7.51 13.11 -3.31
N ASP A 90 8.58 13.36 -2.57
CA ASP A 90 9.36 12.33 -1.88
C ASP A 90 8.70 11.92 -0.56
N ASN A 91 9.02 10.71 -0.09
CA ASN A 91 8.65 10.16 1.23
C ASN A 91 7.14 10.06 1.50
N ILE A 92 6.34 9.95 0.44
CA ILE A 92 4.91 9.66 0.55
C ILE A 92 4.72 8.38 1.35
N SER A 93 4.08 8.49 2.50
CA SER A 93 3.81 7.37 3.37
C SER A 93 2.54 6.63 2.96
N THR A 94 2.37 5.41 3.46
CA THR A 94 1.10 4.70 3.35
C THR A 94 -0.07 5.45 4.01
N ASP A 95 0.18 6.35 4.97
CA ASP A 95 -0.86 7.21 5.57
C ASP A 95 -1.24 8.38 4.67
N ASP A 96 -0.32 8.86 3.84
CA ASP A 96 -0.61 9.85 2.80
C ASP A 96 -1.45 9.22 1.69
N ILE A 97 -1.14 7.97 1.31
CA ILE A 97 -1.91 7.23 0.29
C ILE A 97 -3.30 6.87 0.80
N LEU A 98 -3.38 6.31 2.01
CA LEU A 98 -4.64 5.92 2.63
C LEU A 98 -4.54 6.13 4.14
N PRO A 99 -5.20 7.15 4.70
CA PRO A 99 -5.03 7.46 6.11
C PRO A 99 -5.55 6.34 7.02
N ALA A 100 -4.91 6.16 8.17
CA ALA A 100 -5.49 5.39 9.25
C ALA A 100 -6.52 6.22 10.05
N GLY A 101 -6.99 5.67 11.17
CA GLY A 101 -7.85 6.37 12.13
C GLY A 101 -9.29 5.90 12.16
N ALA A 102 -10.03 6.36 13.17
CA ALA A 102 -11.36 5.84 13.51
C ALA A 102 -12.38 5.90 12.37
N LYS A 103 -12.23 6.83 11.42
CA LYS A 103 -13.11 6.95 10.24
C LYS A 103 -12.84 5.90 9.16
N VAL A 104 -11.62 5.36 9.10
CA VAL A 104 -11.19 4.45 8.02
C VAL A 104 -11.10 3.00 8.49
N LEU A 105 -10.67 2.78 9.74
CA LEU A 105 -10.49 1.44 10.33
C LEU A 105 -11.71 0.51 10.20
N PRO A 106 -12.98 0.97 10.34
CA PRO A 106 -14.14 0.11 10.19
C PRO A 106 -14.31 -0.52 8.80
N PHE A 107 -13.62 -0.01 7.78
CA PHE A 107 -13.77 -0.42 6.38
C PHE A 107 -12.64 -1.31 5.87
N ARG A 108 -11.74 -1.80 6.73
CA ARG A 108 -10.60 -2.64 6.30
C ARG A 108 -10.97 -3.90 5.52
N SER A 109 -12.17 -4.43 5.73
CA SER A 109 -12.69 -5.59 4.97
C SER A 109 -13.71 -5.21 3.89
N ASN A 110 -13.87 -3.91 3.61
CA ASN A 110 -14.77 -3.35 2.60
C ASN A 110 -13.97 -2.46 1.64
N ILE A 111 -13.33 -3.09 0.65
CA ILE A 111 -12.44 -2.39 -0.28
C ILE A 111 -13.15 -1.26 -1.06
N PRO A 112 -14.39 -1.44 -1.55
CA PRO A 112 -15.13 -0.33 -2.14
C PRO A 112 -15.24 0.89 -1.22
N ALA A 113 -15.64 0.69 0.04
CA ALA A 113 -15.82 1.78 0.99
C ALA A 113 -14.50 2.42 1.44
N ILE A 114 -13.46 1.62 1.70
CA ILE A 114 -12.16 2.15 2.14
C ILE A 114 -11.46 2.93 1.01
N SER A 115 -11.74 2.61 -0.26
CA SER A 115 -11.13 3.29 -1.40
C SER A 115 -11.56 4.74 -1.54
N GLU A 116 -12.68 5.14 -0.95
CA GLU A 116 -13.12 6.54 -0.89
C GLU A 116 -12.19 7.46 -0.09
N PHE A 117 -11.26 6.89 0.68
CA PHE A 117 -10.30 7.65 1.48
C PHE A 117 -8.93 7.78 0.80
N THR A 118 -8.74 7.22 -0.40
CA THR A 118 -7.45 7.22 -1.11
C THR A 118 -7.04 8.64 -1.45
N PHE A 119 -5.85 9.05 -0.99
CA PHE A 119 -5.27 10.40 -1.11
C PHE A 119 -6.14 11.54 -0.57
N VAL A 120 -7.15 11.26 0.27
CA VAL A 120 -8.14 12.27 0.70
C VAL A 120 -7.52 13.48 1.41
N ASN A 121 -6.39 13.29 2.10
CA ASN A 121 -5.70 14.37 2.81
C ASN A 121 -4.86 15.26 1.88
N SER A 122 -4.39 14.73 0.75
CA SER A 122 -3.50 15.42 -0.19
C SER A 122 -4.22 15.93 -1.43
N ASP A 123 -5.17 15.16 -1.97
CA ASP A 123 -6.05 15.55 -3.08
C ASP A 123 -7.45 14.94 -2.86
N PRO A 124 -8.38 15.69 -2.23
CA PRO A 124 -9.75 15.24 -1.99
C PRO A 124 -10.54 14.88 -3.26
N SER A 125 -10.10 15.34 -4.43
CA SER A 125 -10.77 15.08 -5.71
C SER A 125 -10.24 13.85 -6.45
N PHE A 126 -9.16 13.23 -5.94
CA PHE A 126 -8.51 12.07 -6.56
C PHE A 126 -9.48 10.92 -6.84
N VAL A 127 -10.26 10.49 -5.84
CA VAL A 127 -11.17 9.34 -5.97
C VAL A 127 -12.22 9.60 -7.04
N ARG A 128 -12.79 10.81 -7.06
CA ARG A 128 -13.77 11.21 -8.08
C ARG A 128 -13.14 11.15 -9.47
N ARG A 129 -11.95 11.74 -9.64
CA ARG A 129 -11.20 11.76 -10.89
C ARG A 129 -10.89 10.34 -11.39
N ALA A 130 -10.42 9.47 -10.51
CA ALA A 130 -10.11 8.08 -10.82
C ALA A 130 -11.34 7.31 -11.31
N LYS A 131 -12.49 7.50 -10.64
CA LYS A 131 -13.76 6.87 -11.05
C LYS A 131 -14.28 7.39 -12.39
N GLU A 132 -14.24 8.70 -12.61
CA GLU A 132 -14.70 9.33 -13.85
C GLU A 132 -13.87 8.89 -15.06
N LEU A 133 -12.56 8.71 -14.88
CA LEU A 133 -11.62 8.28 -15.92
C LEU A 133 -11.48 6.76 -16.04
N GLY A 134 -12.05 5.99 -15.11
CA GLY A 134 -11.89 4.54 -15.06
C GLY A 134 -10.48 4.07 -14.68
N GLY A 135 -9.70 4.91 -13.99
CA GLY A 135 -8.33 4.62 -13.58
C GLY A 135 -7.29 5.53 -14.20
N GLY A 136 -6.02 5.11 -14.12
CA GLY A 136 -4.89 5.85 -14.65
C GLY A 136 -3.58 5.54 -13.93
N PHE A 137 -2.73 6.56 -13.80
CA PHE A 137 -1.36 6.41 -13.30
C PHE A 137 -1.09 7.33 -12.11
N ILE A 138 -0.18 6.89 -11.24
CA ILE A 138 0.36 7.69 -10.14
C ILE A 138 1.84 7.94 -10.42
N VAL A 139 2.29 9.18 -10.23
CA VAL A 139 3.72 9.53 -10.27
C VAL A 139 4.20 9.89 -8.87
N GLY A 140 5.29 9.30 -8.40
CA GLY A 140 5.86 9.51 -7.07
C GLY A 140 7.33 9.92 -7.09
N GLY A 141 7.79 10.55 -6.02
CA GLY A 141 9.19 10.87 -5.80
C GLY A 141 9.99 9.67 -5.25
N ILE A 142 10.98 9.97 -4.42
CA ILE A 142 11.83 9.01 -3.72
C ILE A 142 11.04 8.35 -2.59
N ASN A 143 11.25 7.05 -2.38
CA ASN A 143 10.73 6.29 -1.23
C ASN A 143 9.19 6.32 -1.13
N TYR A 144 8.52 6.15 -2.26
CA TYR A 144 7.05 6.10 -2.34
C TYR A 144 6.48 4.88 -1.59
N GLY A 145 5.47 5.13 -0.75
CA GLY A 145 4.78 4.11 0.05
C GLY A 145 5.51 3.75 1.35
N GLN A 146 6.26 4.66 1.94
CA GLN A 146 7.02 4.40 3.18
C GLN A 146 6.11 4.25 4.42
N GLY A 147 6.66 3.65 5.47
CA GLY A 147 5.98 3.50 6.75
C GLY A 147 5.29 2.15 6.90
N SER A 148 4.01 2.17 7.29
CA SER A 148 3.30 0.96 7.71
C SER A 148 3.11 -0.07 6.60
N SER A 149 3.03 -1.36 6.93
CA SER A 149 2.87 -2.46 5.96
C SER A 149 1.44 -2.60 5.38
N ARG A 150 0.61 -1.56 5.47
CA ARG A 150 -0.82 -1.62 5.12
C ARG A 150 -1.00 -1.88 3.62
N GLU A 151 -1.43 -3.09 3.29
CA GLU A 151 -1.77 -3.53 1.93
C GLU A 151 -2.91 -2.70 1.31
N HIS A 152 -3.74 -2.08 2.16
CA HIS A 152 -4.82 -1.18 1.74
C HIS A 152 -4.33 -0.01 0.88
N ALA A 153 -3.10 0.47 1.12
CA ALA A 153 -2.48 1.52 0.32
C ALA A 153 -2.18 1.08 -1.13
N ALA A 154 -2.26 -0.21 -1.45
CA ALA A 154 -2.13 -0.73 -2.82
C ALA A 154 -3.47 -1.24 -3.37
N ILE A 155 -4.25 -1.99 -2.58
CA ILE A 155 -5.52 -2.54 -3.07
C ILE A 155 -6.57 -1.45 -3.35
N ALA A 156 -6.53 -0.33 -2.63
CA ALA A 156 -7.49 0.75 -2.82
C ALA A 156 -7.22 1.52 -4.11
N PRO A 157 -5.96 1.93 -4.42
CA PRO A 157 -5.61 2.39 -5.77
C PRO A 157 -5.93 1.37 -6.86
N MET A 158 -5.71 0.07 -6.62
CA MET A 158 -6.05 -0.98 -7.60
C MET A 158 -7.55 -0.97 -7.90
N TYR A 159 -8.39 -0.93 -6.86
CA TYR A 159 -9.84 -0.88 -6.99
C TYR A 159 -10.32 0.37 -7.76
N LEU A 160 -9.60 1.49 -7.60
CA LEU A 160 -9.85 2.74 -8.33
C LEU A 160 -9.31 2.73 -9.78
N GLY A 161 -8.81 1.59 -10.27
CA GLY A 161 -8.37 1.43 -11.65
C GLY A 161 -6.92 1.87 -11.90
N ILE A 162 -6.11 2.08 -10.86
CA ILE A 162 -4.69 2.41 -11.08
C ILE A 162 -3.97 1.23 -11.74
N GLN A 163 -3.32 1.54 -12.86
CA GLN A 163 -2.66 0.55 -13.71
C GLN A 163 -1.20 0.38 -13.33
N ALA A 164 -0.49 1.51 -13.15
CA ALA A 164 0.91 1.54 -12.77
C ALA A 164 1.21 2.73 -11.85
N VAL A 165 2.25 2.57 -11.04
CA VAL A 165 2.89 3.67 -10.29
C VAL A 165 4.29 3.86 -10.86
N ILE A 166 4.61 5.07 -11.27
CA ILE A 166 5.96 5.45 -11.72
C ILE A 166 6.60 6.31 -10.64
N ALA A 167 7.63 5.81 -9.96
CA ALA A 167 8.29 6.55 -8.88
C ALA A 167 9.81 6.64 -9.09
N LYS A 168 10.49 7.54 -8.38
CA LYS A 168 11.97 7.49 -8.37
C LYS A 168 12.46 6.25 -7.63
N SER A 169 11.83 5.93 -6.50
CA SER A 169 12.07 4.69 -5.76
C SER A 169 10.88 4.32 -4.87
N PHE A 170 10.83 3.06 -4.44
CA PHE A 170 9.74 2.52 -3.62
C PHE A 170 10.25 2.05 -2.26
N ALA A 171 9.40 2.15 -1.24
CA ALA A 171 9.58 1.41 0.00
C ALA A 171 9.33 -0.09 -0.25
N ARG A 172 10.22 -0.95 0.29
CA ARG A 172 10.26 -2.40 -0.01
C ARG A 172 8.91 -3.12 0.17
N ILE A 173 8.21 -2.87 1.27
CA ILE A 173 6.93 -3.56 1.56
C ILE A 173 5.83 -3.07 0.63
N HIS A 174 5.79 -1.76 0.35
CA HIS A 174 4.78 -1.22 -0.53
C HIS A 174 4.96 -1.68 -1.98
N LEU A 175 6.21 -1.80 -2.45
CA LEU A 175 6.52 -2.41 -3.75
C LEU A 175 5.88 -3.80 -3.88
N ALA A 176 6.06 -4.66 -2.88
CA ALA A 176 5.46 -5.99 -2.84
C ALA A 176 3.92 -5.94 -2.85
N ASN A 177 3.32 -4.98 -2.13
CA ASN A 177 1.87 -4.82 -2.11
C ASN A 177 1.31 -4.39 -3.48
N LEU A 178 1.99 -3.50 -4.21
CA LEU A 178 1.60 -3.12 -5.57
C LEU A 178 1.56 -4.35 -6.49
N ILE A 179 2.61 -5.16 -6.45
CA ILE A 179 2.73 -6.42 -7.22
C ILE A 179 1.60 -7.38 -6.84
N ASN A 180 1.35 -7.57 -5.54
CA ASN A 180 0.31 -8.48 -5.03
C ASN A 180 -1.09 -8.15 -5.55
N PHE A 181 -1.37 -6.89 -5.85
CA PHE A 181 -2.65 -6.45 -6.43
C PHE A 181 -2.56 -6.09 -7.92
N GLY A 182 -1.49 -6.46 -8.61
CA GLY A 182 -1.38 -6.29 -10.06
C GLY A 182 -1.27 -4.83 -10.51
N ILE A 183 -0.81 -3.93 -9.65
CA ILE A 183 -0.36 -2.59 -10.08
C ILE A 183 1.10 -2.72 -10.49
N LEU A 184 1.45 -2.24 -11.68
CA LEU A 184 2.82 -2.28 -12.18
C LEU A 184 3.68 -1.18 -11.52
N PRO A 185 4.68 -1.51 -10.69
CA PRO A 185 5.64 -0.53 -10.22
C PRO A 185 6.72 -0.32 -11.29
N LEU A 186 7.04 0.93 -11.58
CA LEU A 186 8.09 1.31 -12.51
C LEU A 186 8.96 2.39 -11.87
N THR A 187 10.27 2.32 -12.12
CA THR A 187 11.19 3.39 -11.69
C THR A 187 11.76 4.15 -12.88
N PHE A 188 12.06 5.43 -12.70
CA PHE A 188 12.73 6.20 -13.74
C PHE A 188 14.14 5.65 -13.97
N LYS A 189 14.57 5.53 -15.24
CA LYS A 189 15.98 5.24 -15.56
C LYS A 189 16.86 6.46 -15.27
N ASP A 190 16.35 7.66 -15.55
CA ASP A 190 16.91 8.95 -15.15
C ASP A 190 15.90 9.67 -14.25
N GLU A 191 16.24 9.91 -12.99
CA GLU A 191 15.37 10.60 -12.04
C GLU A 191 14.96 12.01 -12.48
N GLY A 192 15.72 12.65 -13.38
CA GLY A 192 15.37 13.94 -13.98
C GLY A 192 14.08 13.89 -14.82
N ASP A 193 13.74 12.73 -15.38
CA ASP A 193 12.52 12.54 -16.17
C ASP A 193 11.24 12.70 -15.34
N TYR A 194 11.33 12.59 -14.01
CA TYR A 194 10.21 12.89 -13.08
C TYR A 194 9.65 14.31 -13.30
N GLN A 195 10.50 15.29 -13.66
CA GLN A 195 10.04 16.65 -13.94
C GLN A 195 9.26 16.76 -15.25
N GLY A 196 9.42 15.80 -16.17
CA GLY A 196 8.77 15.80 -17.47
C GLY A 196 7.31 15.33 -17.48
N ILE A 197 6.79 14.80 -16.37
CA ILE A 197 5.43 14.24 -16.28
C ILE A 197 4.60 15.06 -15.30
N ASP A 198 3.41 15.52 -15.69
CA ASP A 198 2.51 16.30 -14.85
C ASP A 198 1.12 15.66 -14.72
N PRO A 199 0.35 15.96 -13.66
CA PRO A 199 -1.05 15.54 -13.57
C PRO A 199 -1.86 15.97 -14.79
N GLY A 200 -2.67 15.06 -15.33
CA GLY A 200 -3.45 15.26 -16.55
C GLY A 200 -2.74 14.87 -17.85
N ASP A 201 -1.43 14.63 -17.83
CA ASP A 201 -0.71 14.15 -19.01
C ASP A 201 -1.28 12.79 -19.45
N GLU A 202 -1.62 12.67 -20.73
CA GLU A 202 -1.95 11.38 -21.35
C GLU A 202 -0.67 10.60 -21.62
N ILE A 203 -0.56 9.43 -20.99
CA ILE A 203 0.61 8.57 -21.13
C ILE A 203 0.23 7.18 -21.62
N GLU A 204 1.18 6.55 -22.28
CA GLU A 204 1.09 5.19 -22.77
C GLU A 204 2.36 4.42 -22.42
N ILE A 205 2.21 3.18 -21.97
CA ILE A 205 3.33 2.30 -21.61
C ILE A 205 3.15 1.00 -22.38
N GLU A 206 4.17 0.63 -23.16
CA GLU A 206 4.24 -0.68 -23.80
C GLU A 206 4.89 -1.67 -22.84
N VAL A 207 4.11 -2.67 -22.42
CA VAL A 207 4.48 -3.59 -21.33
C VAL A 207 5.43 -4.69 -21.81
N GLY A 208 5.30 -5.13 -23.06
CA GLY A 208 6.14 -6.17 -23.65
C GLY A 208 6.17 -7.46 -22.82
N ASP A 209 7.36 -8.00 -22.54
CA ASP A 209 7.59 -9.15 -21.66
C ASP A 209 8.05 -8.75 -20.23
N LEU A 210 8.20 -7.44 -19.96
CA LEU A 210 8.70 -6.86 -18.71
C LEU A 210 10.10 -7.36 -18.30
N ARG A 211 10.85 -8.04 -19.18
CA ARG A 211 12.20 -8.54 -18.87
C ARG A 211 13.21 -7.40 -18.82
N ASP A 212 13.08 -6.47 -19.76
CA ASP A 212 13.87 -5.26 -19.86
C ASP A 212 13.11 -4.03 -19.36
N GLY A 213 13.73 -2.86 -19.46
CA GLY A 213 13.05 -1.58 -19.24
C GLY A 213 11.90 -1.35 -20.25
N VAL A 214 10.95 -0.50 -19.87
CA VAL A 214 9.80 -0.13 -20.70
C VAL A 214 9.86 1.34 -21.10
N ALA A 215 9.24 1.68 -22.23
CA ALA A 215 9.10 3.05 -22.68
C ALA A 215 7.73 3.62 -22.24
N LEU A 216 7.75 4.79 -21.60
CA LEU A 216 6.58 5.62 -21.38
C LEU A 216 6.55 6.71 -22.43
N ILE A 217 5.46 6.78 -23.20
CA ILE A 217 5.19 7.81 -24.20
C ILE A 217 4.23 8.81 -23.57
N ASN A 218 4.72 10.02 -23.31
CA ASN A 218 3.89 11.14 -22.87
C ASN A 218 3.35 11.87 -24.10
N LYS A 219 2.08 11.63 -24.43
CA LYS A 219 1.42 12.15 -25.62
C LYS A 219 1.18 13.65 -25.54
N ALA A 220 0.91 14.17 -24.33
CA ALA A 220 0.69 15.59 -24.10
C ALA A 220 1.93 16.43 -24.44
N LYS A 221 3.13 15.86 -24.29
CA LYS A 221 4.41 16.57 -24.47
C LYS A 221 5.28 16.02 -25.61
N GLY A 222 4.84 14.97 -26.29
CA GLY A 222 5.61 14.31 -27.35
C GLY A 222 6.96 13.76 -26.88
N ARG A 223 7.06 13.32 -25.61
CA ARG A 223 8.31 12.84 -25.00
C ARG A 223 8.24 11.36 -24.68
N THR A 224 9.33 10.65 -24.93
CA THR A 224 9.51 9.27 -24.49
C THR A 224 10.47 9.22 -23.31
N ILE A 225 10.09 8.51 -22.26
CA ILE A 225 10.83 8.34 -21.02
C ILE A 225 11.15 6.86 -20.85
N SER A 226 12.40 6.54 -20.56
CA SER A 226 12.82 5.16 -20.27
C SER A 226 12.60 4.83 -18.80
N LEU A 227 11.89 3.73 -18.54
CA LEU A 227 11.60 3.23 -17.21
C LEU A 227 12.26 1.88 -16.99
N VAL A 228 12.58 1.59 -15.74
CA VAL A 228 13.10 0.32 -15.26
C VAL A 228 11.96 -0.47 -14.63
N VAL A 229 11.96 -1.78 -14.87
CA VAL A 229 11.04 -2.74 -14.23
C VAL A 229 11.77 -3.37 -13.05
N PRO A 230 11.47 -2.99 -11.79
CA PRO A 230 12.19 -3.46 -10.61
C PRO A 230 11.64 -4.81 -10.12
N LEU A 231 11.40 -5.76 -11.03
CA LEU A 231 10.71 -7.04 -10.75
C LEU A 231 11.56 -8.24 -11.12
N ASN A 232 11.55 -9.27 -10.28
CA ASN A 232 12.07 -10.59 -10.63
C ASN A 232 11.08 -11.38 -11.51
N GLU A 233 11.50 -12.54 -12.02
CA GLU A 233 10.69 -13.36 -12.93
C GLU A 233 9.31 -13.72 -12.37
N ARG A 234 9.25 -14.19 -11.12
CA ARG A 234 7.99 -14.55 -10.47
C ARG A 234 7.08 -13.34 -10.26
N GLU A 235 7.65 -12.20 -9.86
CA GLU A 235 6.89 -10.96 -9.68
C GLU A 235 6.29 -10.45 -10.99
N ARG A 236 7.00 -10.64 -12.12
CA ARG A 236 6.48 -10.31 -13.45
C ARG A 236 5.29 -11.17 -13.84
N GLU A 237 5.32 -12.47 -13.55
CA GLU A 237 4.18 -13.36 -13.78
C GLU A 237 2.98 -12.95 -12.92
N ILE A 238 3.23 -12.69 -11.63
CA ILE A 238 2.19 -12.28 -10.68
C ILE A 238 1.51 -11.00 -11.15
N VAL A 239 2.28 -9.96 -11.50
CA VAL A 239 1.69 -8.68 -11.92
C VAL A 239 0.94 -8.82 -13.25
N ARG A 240 1.44 -9.63 -14.18
CA ARG A 240 0.79 -9.93 -15.47
C ARG A 240 -0.56 -10.62 -15.30
N ASP A 241 -0.68 -11.51 -14.32
CA ASP A 241 -1.93 -12.21 -14.05
C ASP A 241 -2.97 -11.37 -13.30
N GLY A 242 -2.62 -10.13 -12.93
CA GLY A 242 -3.49 -9.22 -12.18
C GLY A 242 -3.28 -9.30 -10.65
N GLY A 243 -2.16 -9.84 -10.21
CA GLY A 243 -1.79 -9.95 -8.79
C GLY A 243 -1.77 -11.38 -8.28
N ALA A 244 -1.34 -11.54 -7.02
CA ALA A 244 -0.97 -12.83 -6.45
C ALA A 244 -2.16 -13.80 -6.36
N LEU A 245 -3.34 -13.31 -5.95
CA LEU A 245 -4.54 -14.12 -5.87
C LEU A 245 -5.06 -14.55 -7.25
N SER A 246 -5.00 -13.65 -8.24
CA SER A 246 -5.36 -13.97 -9.62
C SER A 246 -4.40 -14.99 -10.23
N HIS A 247 -3.11 -14.88 -9.95
CA HIS A 247 -2.08 -15.84 -10.36
C HIS A 247 -2.30 -17.23 -9.77
N VAL A 248 -2.52 -17.32 -8.45
CA VAL A 248 -2.81 -18.60 -7.77
C VAL A 248 -4.08 -19.23 -8.33
N LYS A 249 -5.16 -18.44 -8.48
CA LYS A 249 -6.43 -18.93 -9.04
C LYS A 249 -6.22 -19.54 -10.43
N ARG A 250 -5.50 -18.84 -11.31
CA ARG A 250 -5.19 -19.32 -12.67
C ARG A 250 -4.41 -20.62 -12.68
N ARG A 251 -3.41 -20.75 -11.81
CA ARG A 251 -2.62 -21.99 -11.67
C ARG A 251 -3.48 -23.16 -11.22
N MET A 252 -4.33 -22.97 -10.22
CA MET A 252 -5.24 -24.01 -9.74
C MET A 252 -6.27 -24.42 -10.80
N GLU A 253 -6.74 -23.48 -11.63
CA GLU A 253 -7.64 -23.78 -12.75
C GLU A 253 -6.91 -24.53 -13.88
N GLY A 254 -5.66 -24.15 -14.19
CA GLY A 254 -4.83 -24.86 -15.17
C GLY A 254 -4.49 -26.29 -14.75
N GLU A 255 -4.14 -26.51 -13.48
CA GLU A 255 -3.86 -27.83 -12.90
C GLU A 255 -5.10 -28.74 -12.85
N ARG A 256 -6.31 -28.18 -12.83
CA ARG A 256 -7.58 -28.94 -12.87
C ARG A 256 -8.00 -29.36 -14.29
N MET A 257 -7.45 -28.71 -15.32
CA MET A 257 -7.75 -28.99 -16.73
C MET A 257 -6.70 -29.91 -17.40
N ALA A 258 -5.55 -30.11 -16.75
CA ALA A 258 -4.47 -31.01 -17.18
C ALA A 258 -4.63 -32.40 -16.55
#